data_AF-A0A3M8XAJ0-F1
#
_entry.id   AF-A0A3M8XAJ0-F1
#
_cell.length_a   1.000
_cell.length_b   1.000
_cell.length_c   1.000
_cell.angle_alpha   90.00
_cell.angle_beta   90.00
_cell.angle_gamma   90.00
#
_symmetry.space_group_name_H-M   'P 1'
#
loop_
_entity.id
_entity.type
_entity.pdbx_description
1 polymer ?
#
loop_
_entity_poly.entity_id
_entity_poly.type
_entity_poly.pdbx_seq_one_letter_code
_entity_poly.pdbx_strand_id
1 'polypeptide(L)' 'MSLLSTADWADRIFTGGWDLPARPGTIDITEPATGQHLGSVGRATEADVAPAARTAAAAG' A
#
# COMPACT_ATOMS: atom_id res chain seq x y z
N MET A 1 -0.23 -19.41 9.99
CA MET A 1 -0.09 -18.04 9.47
C MET A 1 0.79 -18.09 8.25
N SER A 2 0.28 -17.66 7.08
CA SER A 2 1.07 -17.50 5.86
C SER A 2 1.50 -16.04 5.74
N LEU A 3 2.71 -15.79 5.27
CA LEU A 3 3.09 -14.47 4.78
C LEU A 3 2.22 -14.14 3.54
N LEU A 4 1.86 -12.87 3.39
CA LEU A 4 1.13 -12.37 2.22
C LEU A 4 2.01 -12.56 0.98
N SER A 5 1.40 -12.99 -0.12
CA SER A 5 2.07 -13.05 -1.41
C SER A 5 2.20 -11.64 -2.00
N THR A 6 3.19 -11.40 -2.85
CA THR A 6 3.36 -10.10 -3.53
C THR A 6 2.12 -9.68 -4.31
N ALA A 7 1.40 -10.64 -4.90
CA ALA A 7 0.16 -10.38 -5.63
C ALA A 7 -0.97 -9.82 -4.75
N ASP A 8 -0.89 -10.02 -3.44
CA ASP A 8 -1.91 -9.57 -2.49
C ASP A 8 -1.78 -8.08 -2.18
N TRP A 9 -0.58 -7.49 -2.24
CA TRP A 9 -0.34 -6.11 -1.78
C TRP A 9 0.31 -5.18 -2.81
N ALA A 10 0.97 -5.70 -3.85
CA ALA A 10 1.62 -4.88 -4.87
C ALA A 10 0.64 -3.90 -5.51
N ASP A 11 1.07 -2.66 -5.75
CA ASP A 11 0.27 -1.56 -6.31
C ASP A 11 -0.94 -1.10 -5.47
N ARG A 12 -1.03 -1.56 -4.22
CA ARG A 12 -2.17 -1.29 -3.32
C ARG A 12 -1.74 -0.59 -2.04
N ILE A 13 -2.74 -0.11 -1.31
CA ILE A 13 -2.62 0.51 0.01
C ILE A 13 -3.60 -0.18 0.93
N PHE A 14 -3.17 -0.55 2.13
CA PHE A 14 -4.06 -1.13 3.12
C PHE A 14 -4.88 -0.03 3.81
N THR A 15 -6.20 -0.05 3.61
CA THR A 15 -7.16 0.87 4.27
C THR A 15 -8.22 0.12 5.07
N GLY A 16 -7.90 -1.10 5.52
CA GLY A 16 -8.84 -2.07 6.11
C GLY A 16 -8.98 -3.35 5.28
N GLY A 17 -8.42 -3.36 4.07
CA GLY A 17 -8.32 -4.49 3.15
C GLY A 17 -7.32 -4.18 2.04
N TRP A 18 -7.03 -5.16 1.18
CA TRP A 18 -6.16 -5.02 0.01
C TRP A 18 -6.98 -5.05 -1.30
N ASP A 19 -8.26 -4.71 -1.25
CA ASP A 19 -9.18 -4.99 -2.36
C ASP A 19 -9.17 -3.90 -3.45
N LEU A 20 -8.55 -2.75 -3.16
CA LEU A 20 -8.56 -1.58 -4.02
C LEU A 20 -7.17 -1.25 -4.58
N PRO A 21 -7.04 -1.06 -5.91
CA PRO A 21 -5.82 -0.52 -6.49
C PRO A 21 -5.63 0.94 -6.06
N ALA A 22 -4.37 1.32 -5.82
CA ALA A 22 -4.06 2.68 -5.42
C ALA A 22 -4.34 3.69 -6.53
N ARG A 23 -4.79 4.89 -6.14
CA ARG A 23 -5.05 6.02 -7.03
C ARG A 23 -4.46 7.28 -6.40
N PRO A 24 -3.76 8.15 -7.15
CA PRO A 24 -3.66 8.20 -8.61
C PRO A 24 -2.60 7.29 -9.24
N GLY A 25 -1.88 6.47 -8.46
CA GLY A 25 -0.86 5.58 -9.02
C GLY A 25 -0.03 4.87 -7.96
N THR A 26 1.19 4.52 -8.32
CA THR A 26 2.09 3.70 -7.52
C THR A 26 3.45 4.39 -7.34
N ILE A 27 4.27 3.87 -6.42
CA ILE A 27 5.64 4.30 -6.14
C ILE A 27 6.54 3.09 -6.35
N ASP A 28 7.53 3.24 -7.23
CA ASP A 28 8.53 2.21 -7.48
C ASP A 28 9.51 2.12 -6.32
N ILE A 29 9.84 0.88 -5.95
CA ILE A 29 10.86 0.56 -4.96
C ILE A 29 12.10 0.11 -5.73
N THR A 30 13.20 0.82 -5.50
CA THR A 30 14.48 0.53 -6.15
C THR A 30 15.52 0.15 -5.10
N GLU A 31 16.29 -0.91 -5.38
CA GLU A 31 17.41 -1.35 -4.56
C GLU A 31 18.52 -0.28 -4.57
N PRO A 32 18.91 0.28 -3.42
CA PRO A 32 19.87 1.39 -3.40
C PRO A 32 21.27 1.01 -3.91
N ALA A 33 21.69 -0.25 -3.74
CA ALA A 33 23.05 -0.67 -4.07
C ALA A 33 23.25 -0.94 -5.57
N THR A 34 22.20 -1.41 -6.26
CA THR A 34 22.29 -1.91 -7.64
C THR A 34 21.46 -1.08 -8.62
N GLY A 35 20.50 -0.29 -8.11
CA GLY A 35 19.49 0.37 -8.93
C GLY A 35 18.41 -0.57 -9.48
N GLN A 36 18.35 -1.84 -9.04
CA GLN A 36 17.34 -2.78 -9.51
C GLN A 36 15.94 -2.44 -8.99
N HIS A 37 14.92 -2.61 -9.83
CA HIS A 37 13.53 -2.49 -9.40
C HIS A 37 13.11 -3.72 -8.59
N LEU A 38 12.56 -3.49 -7.39
CA LEU A 38 12.13 -4.53 -6.47
C LEU A 38 10.61 -4.76 -6.49
N GLY A 39 9.85 -3.78 -7.00
CA GLY A 39 8.40 -3.79 -7.03
C GLY A 39 7.82 -2.40 -6.81
N SER A 40 6.54 -2.33 -6.54
CA SER A 40 5.80 -1.08 -6.41
C SER A 40 4.73 -1.15 -5.33
N VAL A 41 4.49 -0.01 -4.69
CA VAL A 41 3.45 0.16 -3.67
C VAL A 41 2.46 1.22 -4.11
N GLY A 42 1.25 1.17 -3.56
CA GLY A 42 0.26 2.21 -3.83
C GLY A 42 0.68 3.59 -3.34
N ARG A 43 0.42 4.63 -4.13
CA ARG A 43 0.64 6.03 -3.74
C ARG A 43 -0.56 6.57 -2.99
N ALA A 44 -0.42 6.75 -1.68
CA ALA A 44 -1.50 7.28 -0.84
C ALA A 44 -1.80 8.75 -1.11
N THR A 45 -3.07 9.08 -0.97
CA THR A 45 -3.60 10.45 -0.97
C THR A 45 -4.23 10.79 0.38
N GLU A 46 -4.55 12.06 0.57
CA GLU A 46 -5.32 12.52 1.73
C GLU A 46 -6.67 11.79 1.86
N ALA A 47 -7.29 11.45 0.73
CA ALA A 47 -8.55 10.70 0.68
C ALA A 47 -8.42 9.25 1.16
N ASP A 48 -7.22 8.68 1.12
CA ASP A 48 -6.94 7.34 1.67
C ASP A 48 -6.60 7.42 3.16
N VAL A 49 -5.77 8.40 3.55
CA VAL A 49 -5.25 8.55 4.92
C VAL A 49 -6.33 8.94 5.91
N ALA A 50 -7.22 9.89 5.56
CA ALA A 50 -8.22 10.40 6.49
C ALA A 50 -9.26 9.34 6.92
N PRO A 51 -9.85 8.52 6.03
CA PRO A 51 -10.71 7.41 6.42
C PRO A 51 -9.97 6.32 7.21
N ALA A 52 -8.72 6.00 6.86
CA ALA A 52 -7.92 5.02 7.58
C ALA A 52 -7.68 5.46 9.03
N ALA A 53 -7.34 6.72 9.26
CA ALA A 53 -7.16 7.29 10.61
C ALA A 53 -8.45 7.24 11.44
N ARG A 54 -9.61 7.56 10.83
CA ARG A 54 -10.92 7.46 11.51
C ARG A 54 -11.25 6.02 11.91
N THR A 55 -10.98 5.06 11.01
CA THR A 55 -11.21 3.64 11.27
C THR A 55 -10.34 3.14 12.41
N ALA A 56 -9.07 3.51 12.43
CA ALA A 56 -8.15 3.16 13.50
C ALA A 56 -8.60 3.73 14.86
N ALA A 57 -9.05 4.99 14.88
CA ALA A 57 -9.55 5.62 16.11
C ALA A 57 -10.82 4.96 16.66
N ALA A 58 -11.69 4.42 15.79
CA ALA A 58 -12.93 3.76 16.19
C ALA A 58 -12.74 2.31 16.68
N ALA A 59 -11.53 1.74 16.52
CA ALA A 59 -11.22 0.36 16.92
C ALA A 59 -10.65 0.25 18.35
N GLY A 60 -10.43 1.38 19.03
CA GLY A 60 -10.05 1.45 20.45
C GLY A 60 -11.25 1.51 21.38
#